data_AF-A0A1F3B9G4-F1
#
_entry.id   AF-A0A1F3B9G4-F1
#
_cell.length_a   1.000
_cell.length_b   1.000
_cell.length_c   1.000
_cell.angle_alpha   90.00
_cell.angle_beta   90.00
_cell.angle_gamma   90.00
#
_symmetry.space_group_name_H-M   'P 1'
#
loop_
_entity.id
_entity.type
_entity.pdbx_description
1 polymer ?
#
loop_
_entity_poly.entity_id
_entity_poly.type
_entity_poly.pdbx_seq_one_letter_code
_entity_poly.pdbx_strand_id
1 'polypeptide(L)'
;MRSELERLITAAHVFRRRGDYEKAQDLIDQALDLCPSDLEVREFAADIIYARGDLEKAAEQYKQIAHEDKSRASAEEKYARAVVQIAEGNRQRELLKEMLDNPSKFRAPARSPLIAGLLSLAPGFGHVYCNQLIKGIVLFLGAMLSWLLFYAFAPDSPYKGLSDQIAGTITTSERVSYFLTHLGAPAILFACVALFAHIYAIVDAPVIASKMREKSEATKLAEPE
;
A
#
# COMPACT_ATOMS: atom_id res chain seq x y z
N MET A 1 19.30 -51.77 3.31
CA MET A 1 19.80 -50.69 2.43
C MET A 1 18.68 -49.72 2.06
N ARG A 2 17.59 -50.14 1.37
CA ARG A 2 16.44 -49.25 1.09
C ARG A 2 15.77 -48.64 2.34
N SER A 3 15.61 -49.42 3.41
CA SER A 3 15.04 -48.92 4.67
C SER A 3 15.87 -47.83 5.35
N GLU A 4 17.21 -47.86 5.20
CA GLU A 4 18.08 -46.84 5.78
C GLU A 4 18.03 -45.56 4.94
N LEU A 5 18.01 -45.70 3.61
CA LEU A 5 17.84 -44.59 2.68
C LEU A 5 16.53 -43.83 2.94
N GLU A 6 15.40 -44.54 3.04
CA GLU A 6 14.10 -43.95 3.34
C GLU A 6 14.09 -43.23 4.70
N ARG A 7 14.79 -43.78 5.69
CA ARG A 7 14.94 -43.17 7.02
C ARG A 7 15.71 -41.85 6.95
N LEU A 8 16.83 -41.83 6.23
CA LEU A 8 17.67 -40.64 6.03
C LEU A 8 16.89 -39.53 5.30
N ILE A 9 16.23 -39.87 4.19
CA ILE A 9 15.41 -38.91 3.42
C ILE A 9 14.29 -38.35 4.29
N THR A 10 13.56 -39.20 5.01
CA THR A 10 12.46 -38.76 5.89
C THR A 10 12.97 -37.84 7.00
N ALA A 11 14.11 -38.15 7.61
CA ALA A 11 14.73 -37.31 8.62
C ALA A 11 15.17 -35.95 8.03
N ALA A 12 15.80 -35.97 6.85
CA ALA A 12 16.23 -34.76 6.14
C ALA A 12 15.02 -33.85 5.79
N HIS A 13 13.88 -34.43 5.39
CA HIS A 13 12.61 -33.70 5.21
C HIS A 13 12.14 -33.00 6.49
N VAL A 14 12.26 -33.65 7.63
CA VAL A 14 11.88 -33.06 8.92
C VAL A 14 12.79 -31.88 9.27
N PHE A 15 14.10 -32.02 9.12
CA PHE A 15 15.04 -30.93 9.39
C PHE A 15 14.88 -29.76 8.42
N ARG A 16 14.70 -30.01 7.12
CA ARG A 16 14.43 -28.98 6.12
C ARG A 16 13.16 -28.18 6.45
N ARG A 17 12.08 -28.85 6.88
CA ARG A 17 10.84 -28.17 7.30
C ARG A 17 10.99 -27.35 8.57
N ARG A 18 11.94 -27.69 9.44
CA ARG A 18 12.30 -26.91 10.63
C ARG A 18 13.24 -25.74 10.33
N GLY A 19 13.70 -25.60 9.09
CA GLY A 19 14.70 -24.60 8.70
C GLY A 19 16.14 -24.97 9.07
N ASP A 20 16.38 -26.19 9.56
CA ASP A 20 17.71 -26.68 9.91
C ASP A 20 18.35 -27.30 8.65
N TYR A 21 18.81 -26.45 7.74
CA TYR A 21 19.32 -26.85 6.44
C TYR A 21 20.66 -27.59 6.52
N GLU A 22 21.49 -27.30 7.52
CA GLU A 22 22.77 -27.98 7.72
C GLU A 22 22.56 -29.45 8.06
N LYS A 23 21.73 -29.76 9.06
CA LYS A 23 21.42 -31.16 9.39
C LYS A 23 20.66 -31.87 8.27
N ALA A 24 19.81 -31.16 7.54
CA ALA A 24 19.15 -31.73 6.37
C ALA A 24 20.17 -32.11 5.28
N GLN A 25 21.20 -31.27 5.08
CA GLN A 25 22.28 -31.52 4.14
C GLN A 25 23.14 -32.73 4.59
N ASP A 26 23.56 -32.80 5.85
CA ASP A 26 24.37 -33.92 6.37
C ASP A 26 23.67 -35.28 6.18
N LEU A 27 22.34 -35.31 6.35
CA LEU A 27 21.54 -36.52 6.18
C LEU A 27 21.32 -36.88 4.71
N ILE A 28 21.19 -35.88 3.82
CA ILE A 28 21.04 -36.15 2.39
C ILE A 28 22.36 -36.56 1.75
N ASP A 29 23.49 -36.05 2.24
CA ASP A 29 24.81 -36.44 1.78
C ASP A 29 25.08 -37.92 2.13
N GLN A 30 24.69 -38.37 3.34
CA GLN A 30 24.70 -39.80 3.70
C GLN A 30 23.78 -40.65 2.81
N ALA A 31 22.63 -40.11 2.40
CA ALA A 31 21.73 -40.80 1.48
C ALA A 31 22.33 -40.91 0.07
N LEU A 32 23.05 -39.88 -0.39
CA LEU A 32 23.78 -39.88 -1.66
C LEU A 32 24.97 -40.85 -1.62
N ASP A 33 25.65 -41.01 -0.48
CA ASP A 33 26.72 -42.00 -0.32
C ASP A 33 26.20 -43.44 -0.48
N LEU A 34 24.96 -43.70 -0.02
CA LEU A 34 24.31 -45.01 -0.18
C LEU A 34 23.84 -45.24 -1.63
N CYS A 35 23.28 -44.23 -2.27
CA CYS A 35 22.67 -44.31 -3.59
C CYS A 35 22.98 -43.04 -4.43
N PRO A 36 24.19 -42.91 -5.01
CA PRO A 36 24.63 -41.67 -5.67
C PRO A 36 23.91 -41.40 -7.00
N SER A 37 23.37 -42.44 -7.63
CA SER A 37 22.63 -42.34 -8.89
C SER A 37 21.12 -42.17 -8.70
N ASP A 38 20.62 -42.11 -7.47
CA ASP A 38 19.19 -41.95 -7.22
C ASP A 38 18.78 -40.49 -7.48
N LEU A 39 18.01 -40.30 -8.55
CA LEU A 39 17.53 -39.00 -8.98
C LEU A 39 16.59 -38.35 -7.95
N GLU A 40 15.87 -39.12 -7.14
CA GLU A 40 15.00 -38.56 -6.10
C GLU A 40 15.82 -37.95 -4.96
N VAL A 41 16.90 -38.62 -4.57
CA VAL A 41 17.83 -38.12 -3.54
C VAL A 41 18.55 -36.86 -4.03
N ARG A 42 19.01 -36.86 -5.29
CA ARG A 42 19.64 -35.67 -5.90
C ARG A 42 18.68 -34.49 -6.03
N GLU A 43 17.42 -34.74 -6.40
CA GLU A 43 16.40 -33.71 -6.47
C GLU A 43 16.11 -33.13 -5.07
N PHE A 44 16.07 -33.96 -4.04
CA PHE A 44 15.89 -33.49 -2.67
C PHE A 44 17.10 -32.72 -2.13
N ALA A 45 18.33 -33.10 -2.51
CA ALA A 45 19.52 -32.31 -2.20
C ALA A 45 19.43 -30.91 -2.83
N ALA A 46 18.99 -30.81 -4.09
CA ALA A 46 18.74 -29.52 -4.74
C ALA A 46 17.63 -28.72 -4.03
N ASP A 47 16.57 -29.36 -3.52
CA ASP A 47 15.53 -28.70 -2.72
C ASP A 47 16.06 -28.09 -1.42
N ILE A 48 17.05 -28.71 -0.78
CA ILE A 48 17.69 -28.17 0.42
C ILE A 48 18.51 -26.93 0.07
N ILE A 49 19.29 -26.98 -1.02
CA ILE A 49 20.07 -25.85 -1.53
C ILE A 49 19.15 -24.68 -1.89
N TYR A 50 18.05 -24.97 -2.59
CA TYR A 50 17.01 -23.99 -2.92
C TYR A 50 16.41 -23.35 -1.67
N ALA A 51 16.07 -24.15 -0.66
CA ALA A 51 15.49 -23.66 0.59
C ALA A 51 16.48 -22.83 1.43
N ARG A 52 17.79 -23.09 1.31
CA ARG A 52 18.86 -22.28 1.92
C ARG A 52 19.04 -20.92 1.24
N GLY A 53 18.53 -20.75 0.02
CA GLY A 53 18.55 -19.50 -0.74
C GLY A 53 19.64 -19.42 -1.82
N ASP A 54 20.41 -20.48 -2.05
CA ASP A 54 21.42 -20.54 -3.13
C ASP A 54 20.73 -21.01 -4.43
N LEU A 55 19.93 -20.11 -5.00
CA LEU A 55 19.04 -20.41 -6.13
C LEU A 55 19.81 -20.82 -7.38
N GLU A 56 20.97 -20.22 -7.63
CA GLU A 56 21.81 -20.48 -8.79
C GLU A 56 22.32 -21.93 -8.78
N LYS A 57 22.87 -22.40 -7.65
CA LYS A 57 23.32 -23.78 -7.52
C LYS A 57 22.17 -24.77 -7.60
N ALA A 58 21.02 -24.45 -6.97
CA ALA A 58 19.84 -25.30 -7.06
C ALA A 58 19.35 -25.44 -8.50
N ALA A 59 19.29 -24.33 -9.26
CA ALA A 59 18.91 -24.34 -10.67
C ALA A 59 19.85 -25.22 -11.51
N GLU A 60 21.16 -25.16 -11.27
CA GLU A 60 22.12 -26.00 -11.98
C GLU A 60 21.88 -27.50 -11.71
N GLN A 61 21.63 -27.88 -10.46
CA GLN A 61 21.32 -29.27 -10.09
C GLN A 61 20.00 -29.75 -10.71
N TYR A 62 18.94 -28.96 -10.65
CA TYR A 62 17.67 -29.31 -11.29
C TYR A 62 17.80 -29.46 -12.81
N LYS A 63 18.61 -28.59 -13.45
CA LYS A 63 18.88 -28.67 -14.88
C LYS A 63 19.60 -29.97 -15.25
N GLN A 64 20.57 -30.41 -14.46
CA GLN A 64 21.26 -31.68 -14.67
C GLN A 64 20.28 -32.86 -14.53
N ILE A 65 19.46 -32.87 -13.48
CA ILE A 65 18.45 -33.92 -13.26
C ILE A 65 17.44 -33.97 -14.41
N ALA A 66 16.92 -32.83 -14.85
CA ALA A 66 15.98 -32.75 -15.98
C ALA A 66 16.61 -33.17 -17.32
N HIS A 67 17.93 -32.99 -17.48
CA HIS A 67 18.64 -33.45 -18.67
C HIS A 67 18.88 -34.97 -18.64
N GLU A 68 19.17 -35.54 -17.47
CA GLU A 68 19.36 -36.97 -17.26
C GLU A 68 18.04 -37.76 -17.43
N ASP A 69 16.94 -37.25 -16.87
CA ASP A 69 15.61 -37.83 -17.02
C ASP A 69 14.60 -36.77 -17.52
N LYS A 70 14.43 -36.75 -18.84
CA LYS A 70 13.49 -35.85 -19.53
C LYS A 70 12.03 -36.13 -19.21
N SER A 71 11.69 -37.28 -18.61
CA SER A 71 10.31 -37.61 -18.21
C SER A 71 9.95 -37.05 -16.83
N ARG A 72 10.95 -36.56 -16.09
CA ARG A 72 10.80 -36.08 -14.71
C ARG A 72 10.33 -34.63 -14.67
N ALA A 73 9.01 -34.45 -14.83
CA ALA A 73 8.37 -33.14 -14.80
C ALA A 73 8.68 -32.31 -13.53
N SER A 74 8.90 -32.96 -12.38
CA SER A 74 9.22 -32.27 -11.12
C SER A 74 10.54 -31.49 -11.19
N ALA A 75 11.57 -32.05 -11.83
CA ALA A 75 12.87 -31.40 -11.95
C ALA A 75 12.81 -30.20 -12.91
N GLU A 76 12.09 -30.34 -14.03
CA GLU A 76 11.89 -29.24 -14.99
C GLU A 76 11.08 -28.09 -14.36
N GLU A 77 10.00 -28.40 -13.63
CA GLU A 77 9.20 -27.40 -12.92
C GLU A 77 10.05 -26.63 -11.89
N LYS A 78 10.83 -27.35 -11.09
CA LYS A 78 11.71 -26.75 -10.06
C LYS A 78 12.83 -25.91 -10.68
N TYR A 79 13.41 -26.35 -11.79
CA TYR A 79 14.36 -25.56 -12.56
C TYR A 79 13.73 -24.26 -13.06
N ALA A 80 12.57 -24.35 -13.72
CA ALA A 80 11.86 -23.17 -14.22
C ALA A 80 11.54 -22.18 -13.09
N ARG A 81 11.06 -22.69 -11.96
CA ARG A 81 10.79 -21.88 -10.76
C ARG A 81 12.04 -21.16 -10.24
N ALA A 82 13.16 -21.87 -10.12
CA ALA A 82 14.42 -21.28 -9.67
C ALA A 82 14.91 -20.18 -10.62
N VAL A 83 14.83 -20.40 -11.94
CA VAL A 83 15.22 -19.41 -12.95
C VAL A 83 14.34 -18.16 -12.89
N VAL A 84 13.02 -18.32 -12.74
CA VAL A 84 12.10 -17.19 -12.59
C VAL A 84 12.46 -16.36 -11.36
N GLN A 85 12.70 -17.01 -10.22
CA GLN A 85 13.03 -16.31 -8.98
C GLN A 85 14.38 -15.57 -9.06
N ILE A 86 15.39 -16.15 -9.73
CA ILE A 86 16.67 -15.47 -10.00
C ILE A 86 16.43 -14.24 -10.86
N ALA A 87 15.65 -14.35 -11.93
CA ALA A 87 15.35 -13.25 -12.83
C ALA A 87 14.59 -12.11 -12.11
N GLU A 88 13.61 -12.44 -11.27
CA GLU A 88 12.90 -11.47 -10.44
C GLU A 88 13.82 -10.77 -9.43
N GLY A 89 14.69 -11.54 -8.76
CA GLY A 89 15.68 -11.00 -7.83
C GLY A 89 16.66 -10.04 -8.51
N ASN A 90 17.13 -10.38 -9.71
CA ASN A 90 18.00 -9.51 -10.50
C ASN A 90 17.28 -8.24 -10.94
N ARG A 91 16.05 -8.35 -11.44
CA ARG A 91 15.21 -7.21 -11.81
C ARG A 91 14.96 -6.27 -10.64
N GLN A 92 14.67 -6.81 -9.45
CA GLN A 92 14.49 -6.02 -8.23
C GLN A 92 15.77 -5.28 -7.84
N ARG A 93 16.94 -5.94 -7.95
CA ARG A 93 18.24 -5.31 -7.68
C ARG A 93 18.54 -4.19 -8.67
N GLU A 94 18.26 -4.38 -9.95
CA GLU A 94 18.41 -3.34 -10.98
C GLU A 94 17.49 -2.15 -10.71
N LEU A 95 16.23 -2.41 -10.39
CA LEU A 95 15.27 -1.36 -10.01
C LEU A 95 15.77 -0.60 -8.78
N LEU A 96 16.28 -1.30 -7.76
CA LEU A 96 16.82 -0.67 -6.56
C LEU A 96 18.03 0.22 -6.89
N LYS A 97 18.93 -0.24 -7.77
CA LYS A 97 20.05 0.59 -8.25
C LYS A 97 19.53 1.82 -8.97
N GLU A 98 18.56 1.66 -9.87
CA GLU A 98 17.96 2.79 -10.57
C GLU A 98 17.28 3.78 -9.62
N MET A 99 16.66 3.31 -8.53
CA MET A 99 16.08 4.17 -7.49
C MET A 99 17.14 4.92 -6.68
N LEU A 100 18.31 4.33 -6.48
CA LEU A 100 19.43 4.95 -5.77
C LEU A 100 20.17 5.96 -6.66
N ASP A 101 20.35 5.62 -7.94
CA ASP A 101 21.04 6.46 -8.92
C ASP A 101 20.15 7.61 -9.40
N ASN A 102 18.85 7.36 -9.61
CA ASN A 102 17.85 8.33 -10.08
C ASN A 102 16.64 8.41 -9.13
N PRO A 103 16.83 8.85 -7.87
CA PRO A 103 15.75 8.95 -6.90
C PRO A 103 14.63 9.91 -7.35
N SER A 104 14.96 10.86 -8.21
CA SER A 104 14.01 11.81 -8.81
C SER A 104 12.99 11.14 -9.75
N LYS A 105 13.37 10.07 -10.47
CA LYS A 105 12.49 9.32 -11.39
C LYS A 105 11.35 8.60 -10.66
N PHE A 106 11.63 8.10 -9.46
CA PHE A 106 10.67 7.33 -8.65
C PHE A 106 9.95 8.18 -7.60
N ARG A 107 10.21 9.50 -7.57
CA ARG A 107 9.58 10.42 -6.62
C ARG A 107 8.20 10.82 -7.11
N ALA A 108 7.25 10.95 -6.17
CA ALA A 108 5.94 11.51 -6.48
C ALA A 108 6.07 12.95 -7.04
N PRO A 109 5.31 13.32 -8.08
CA PRO A 109 5.39 14.65 -8.67
C PRO A 109 5.05 15.75 -7.66
N ALA A 110 5.68 16.91 -7.82
CA ALA A 110 5.37 18.08 -7.02
C ALA A 110 3.90 18.48 -7.20
N ARG A 111 3.23 18.78 -6.08
CA ARG A 111 1.81 19.13 -6.05
C ARG A 111 1.61 20.59 -6.36
N SER A 112 0.60 20.91 -7.17
CA SER A 112 0.32 22.30 -7.48
C SER A 112 -0.53 22.94 -6.37
N PRO A 113 -0.10 24.10 -5.81
CA PRO A 113 -0.85 24.79 -4.76
C PRO A 113 -2.26 25.20 -5.20
N LEU A 114 -2.42 25.53 -6.49
CA LEU A 114 -3.71 25.91 -7.07
C LEU A 114 -4.72 24.76 -7.04
N ILE A 115 -4.31 23.55 -7.44
CA ILE A 115 -5.19 22.37 -7.41
C ILE A 115 -5.52 22.00 -5.97
N ALA A 116 -4.54 22.07 -5.06
CA ALA A 116 -4.77 21.84 -3.64
C ALA A 116 -5.81 22.81 -3.05
N GLY A 117 -5.76 24.10 -3.43
CA GLY A 117 -6.73 25.11 -3.02
C GLY A 117 -8.12 24.87 -3.59
N LEU A 118 -8.20 24.58 -4.89
CA LEU A 118 -9.46 24.26 -5.56
C LEU A 118 -10.15 23.04 -4.94
N LEU A 119 -9.41 21.96 -4.68
CA LEU A 119 -9.95 20.77 -4.02
C LEU A 119 -10.41 21.05 -2.58
N SER A 120 -9.82 22.04 -1.91
CA SER A 120 -10.16 22.40 -0.53
C SER A 120 -11.49 23.14 -0.38
N LEU A 121 -12.16 23.49 -1.47
CA LEU A 121 -13.56 23.94 -1.45
C LEU A 121 -14.45 22.93 -0.71
N ALA A 122 -14.17 21.63 -0.88
CA ALA A 122 -14.68 20.59 0.01
C ALA A 122 -13.67 20.39 1.15
N PRO A 123 -14.06 20.61 2.42
CA PRO A 123 -13.13 20.53 3.54
C PRO A 123 -12.47 19.15 3.60
N GLY A 124 -11.14 19.14 3.69
CA GLY A 124 -10.31 17.94 3.77
C GLY A 124 -9.80 17.38 2.44
N PHE A 125 -10.43 17.69 1.30
CA PHE A 125 -10.04 17.12 0.00
C PHE A 125 -8.69 17.62 -0.51
N GLY A 126 -8.32 18.88 -0.23
CA GLY A 126 -6.96 19.36 -0.53
C GLY A 126 -5.87 18.69 0.31
N HIS A 127 -6.17 18.32 1.56
CA HIS A 127 -5.24 17.56 2.41
C HIS A 127 -5.08 16.12 1.92
N VAL A 128 -6.16 15.49 1.43
CA VAL A 128 -6.10 14.18 0.75
C VAL A 128 -5.22 14.28 -0.50
N TYR A 129 -5.42 15.31 -1.33
CA TYR A 129 -4.55 15.58 -2.48
C TYR A 129 -3.08 15.71 -2.03
N CYS A 130 -2.82 16.32 -0.87
CA CYS A 130 -1.51 16.45 -0.24
C CYS A 130 -1.02 15.20 0.55
N ASN A 131 -1.56 14.00 0.34
CA ASN A 131 -1.23 12.76 1.09
C ASN A 131 -1.42 12.84 2.61
N GLN A 132 -2.06 13.89 3.12
CA GLN A 132 -2.34 14.05 4.54
C GLN A 132 -3.71 13.47 4.84
N LEU A 133 -3.86 12.15 4.63
CA LEU A 133 -5.14 11.43 4.72
C LEU A 133 -5.82 11.63 6.07
N ILE A 134 -5.07 11.53 7.18
CA ILE A 134 -5.62 11.70 8.53
C ILE A 134 -6.24 13.08 8.69
N LYS A 135 -5.50 14.14 8.33
CA LYS A 135 -5.99 15.52 8.42
C LYS A 135 -7.19 15.76 7.50
N GLY A 136 -7.14 15.21 6.28
CA GLY A 136 -8.24 15.31 5.33
C GLY A 136 -9.52 14.67 5.85
N ILE A 137 -9.43 13.44 6.37
CA ILE A 137 -10.57 12.71 6.94
C ILE A 137 -11.13 13.44 8.18
N VAL A 138 -10.25 13.91 9.08
CA VAL A 138 -10.68 14.64 10.29
C VAL A 138 -11.43 15.91 9.93
N LEU A 139 -10.91 16.71 8.99
CA LEU A 139 -11.57 17.95 8.55
C LEU A 139 -12.90 17.66 7.85
N PHE A 140 -12.94 16.63 7.00
CA PHE A 140 -14.15 16.23 6.30
C PHE A 140 -15.24 15.75 7.26
N LEU A 141 -14.93 14.78 8.13
CA LEU A 141 -15.88 14.25 9.11
C LEU A 141 -16.30 15.30 10.13
N GLY A 142 -15.36 16.14 10.58
CA GLY A 142 -15.66 17.25 11.49
C GLY A 142 -16.62 18.28 10.87
N ALA A 143 -16.37 18.70 9.63
CA ALA A 143 -17.26 19.61 8.92
C ALA A 143 -18.63 18.98 8.63
N MET A 144 -18.66 17.70 8.24
CA MET A 144 -19.89 16.95 8.00
C MET A 144 -20.73 16.82 9.28
N LEU A 145 -20.10 16.46 10.39
CA LEU A 145 -20.76 16.37 11.70
C LEU A 145 -21.28 17.74 12.15
N SER A 146 -20.50 18.81 11.94
CA SER A 146 -20.92 20.17 12.26
C SER A 146 -22.13 20.60 11.44
N TRP A 147 -22.18 20.26 10.14
CA TRP A 147 -23.37 20.50 9.32
C TRP A 147 -24.57 19.64 9.75
N LEU A 148 -24.35 18.38 10.13
CA LEU A 148 -25.41 17.51 10.63
C LEU A 148 -26.00 18.05 11.93
N LEU A 149 -25.17 18.50 12.86
CA LEU A 149 -25.59 19.13 14.11
C LEU A 149 -26.26 20.48 13.84
N PHE A 150 -25.76 21.27 12.90
CA PHE A 150 -26.46 22.49 12.45
C PHE A 150 -27.89 22.16 12.00
N TYR A 151 -28.09 21.17 11.14
CA TYR A 151 -29.43 20.79 10.68
C TYR A 151 -30.33 20.21 11.79
N ALA A 152 -29.77 19.58 12.82
CA ALA A 152 -30.53 19.07 13.96
C ALA A 152 -31.01 20.18 14.92
N PHE A 153 -30.25 21.27 15.05
CA PHE A 153 -30.57 22.40 15.95
C PHE A 153 -31.08 23.64 15.22
N ALA A 154 -31.01 23.68 13.90
CA ALA A 154 -31.58 24.74 13.10
C ALA A 154 -33.11 24.72 13.26
N PRO A 155 -33.75 25.90 13.37
CA PRO A 155 -35.21 25.99 13.31
C PRO A 155 -35.72 25.32 12.04
N ASP A 156 -36.96 24.82 12.06
CA ASP A 156 -37.57 24.19 10.89
C ASP A 156 -37.28 25.05 9.66
N SER A 157 -36.56 24.45 8.71
CA SER A 157 -36.19 25.13 7.48
C SER A 157 -37.46 25.77 6.91
N PRO A 158 -37.41 27.00 6.37
CA PRO A 158 -38.57 27.62 5.77
C PRO A 158 -39.14 26.82 4.58
N TYR A 159 -38.60 25.64 4.26
CA TYR A 159 -39.09 24.70 3.27
C TYR A 159 -39.60 23.38 3.87
N LYS A 160 -39.41 23.12 5.17
CA LYS A 160 -39.82 21.90 5.88
C LYS A 160 -41.25 22.10 6.38
N GLY A 161 -42.22 21.92 5.48
CA GLY A 161 -43.66 22.12 5.75
C GLY A 161 -44.30 23.32 5.01
N LEU A 162 -43.53 24.04 4.20
CA LEU A 162 -44.00 25.23 3.47
C LEU A 162 -44.74 24.90 2.15
N SER A 163 -45.35 23.72 2.04
CA SER A 163 -46.37 23.45 1.02
C SER A 163 -47.79 23.64 1.55
N ASP A 164 -48.02 23.56 2.86
CA ASP A 164 -49.38 23.29 3.33
C ASP A 164 -50.16 24.49 3.87
N GLN A 165 -49.54 25.61 4.27
CA GLN A 165 -50.33 26.75 4.81
C GLN A 165 -49.89 28.19 4.49
N ILE A 166 -48.68 28.49 4.00
CA ILE A 166 -48.22 29.92 3.85
C ILE A 166 -47.35 30.18 2.59
N ALA A 167 -47.47 29.39 1.53
CA ALA A 167 -46.65 29.57 0.33
C ALA A 167 -46.95 30.89 -0.45
N GLY A 168 -48.07 31.58 -0.17
CA GLY A 168 -48.59 32.67 -0.99
C GLY A 168 -48.31 34.12 -0.55
N THR A 169 -47.79 34.39 0.66
CA THR A 169 -47.85 35.77 1.22
C THR A 169 -46.58 36.33 1.88
N ILE A 170 -45.49 35.55 2.02
CA ILE A 170 -44.27 36.03 2.67
C ILE A 170 -43.18 36.33 1.62
N THR A 171 -42.68 37.58 1.61
CA THR A 171 -41.57 38.05 0.76
C THR A 171 -40.25 37.37 1.11
N THR A 172 -39.30 37.27 0.16
CA THR A 172 -37.99 36.62 0.37
C THR A 172 -37.22 37.21 1.56
N SER A 173 -37.35 38.51 1.79
CA SER A 173 -36.73 39.23 2.92
C SER A 173 -37.28 38.82 4.28
N GLU A 174 -38.60 38.60 4.39
CA GLU A 174 -39.25 38.22 5.65
C GLU A 174 -38.86 36.78 6.05
N ARG A 175 -38.66 35.89 5.07
CA ARG A 175 -38.20 34.51 5.31
C ARG A 175 -36.78 34.46 5.89
N VAL A 176 -35.88 35.26 5.33
CA VAL A 176 -34.49 35.38 5.81
C VAL A 176 -34.48 35.96 7.22
N SER A 177 -35.28 37.01 7.46
CA SER A 177 -35.40 37.63 8.78
C SER A 177 -35.92 36.66 9.85
N TYR A 178 -36.97 35.89 9.52
CA TYR A 178 -37.52 34.86 10.42
C TYR A 178 -36.49 33.78 10.76
N PHE A 179 -35.79 33.26 9.76
CA PHE A 179 -34.74 32.26 9.94
C PHE A 179 -33.61 32.77 10.84
N LEU A 180 -33.12 33.98 10.60
CA LEU A 180 -32.04 34.59 11.39
C LEU A 180 -32.45 34.88 12.84
N THR A 181 -33.70 35.25 13.09
CA THR A 181 -34.20 35.56 14.44
C THR A 181 -34.51 34.32 15.28
N HIS A 182 -34.77 33.17 14.64
CA HIS A 182 -35.06 31.89 15.30
C HIS A 182 -33.84 30.94 15.35
N LEU A 183 -32.67 31.41 14.91
CA LEU A 183 -31.44 30.61 15.01
C LEU A 183 -31.01 30.49 16.49
N GLY A 184 -31.08 29.27 17.03
CA GLY A 184 -30.54 28.99 18.36
C GLY A 184 -29.03 29.18 18.43
N ALA A 185 -28.51 29.61 19.59
CA ALA A 185 -27.07 29.73 19.82
C ALA A 185 -26.26 28.47 19.47
N PRO A 186 -26.74 27.22 19.71
CA PRO A 186 -26.03 26.01 19.28
C PRO A 186 -25.90 25.89 17.76
N ALA A 187 -26.94 26.25 17.00
CA ALA A 187 -26.89 26.22 15.53
C ALA A 187 -25.86 27.23 15.00
N ILE A 188 -25.83 28.45 15.57
CA ILE A 188 -24.81 29.46 15.20
C ILE A 188 -23.40 28.91 15.46
N LEU A 189 -23.16 28.28 16.62
CA LEU A 189 -21.87 27.69 16.96
C LEU A 189 -21.44 26.63 15.95
N PHE A 190 -22.32 25.68 15.60
CA PHE A 190 -22.00 24.62 14.63
C PHE A 190 -21.80 25.18 13.21
N ALA A 191 -22.55 26.20 12.80
CA ALA A 191 -22.30 26.90 11.53
C ALA A 191 -20.92 27.56 11.52
N CYS A 192 -20.55 28.26 12.61
CA CYS A 192 -19.23 28.89 12.74
C CYS A 192 -18.09 27.86 12.68
N VAL A 193 -18.22 26.73 13.38
CA VAL A 193 -17.22 25.64 13.36
C VAL A 193 -17.10 25.03 11.97
N ALA A 194 -18.22 24.79 11.28
CA ALA A 194 -18.22 24.30 9.90
C ALA A 194 -17.52 25.28 8.96
N LEU A 195 -17.90 26.56 8.99
CA LEU A 195 -17.31 27.60 8.14
C LEU A 195 -15.82 27.78 8.41
N PHE A 196 -15.41 27.75 9.69
CA PHE A 196 -14.00 27.81 10.06
C PHE A 196 -13.21 26.63 9.48
N ALA A 197 -13.76 25.41 9.51
CA ALA A 197 -13.11 24.25 8.92
C ALA A 197 -12.92 24.40 7.40
N HIS A 198 -13.85 25.03 6.69
CA HIS A 198 -13.70 25.30 5.25
C HIS A 198 -12.62 26.35 4.99
N ILE A 199 -12.64 27.48 5.72
CA ILE A 199 -11.64 28.54 5.59
C ILE A 199 -10.24 28.00 5.92
N TYR A 200 -10.12 27.23 7.02
CA TYR A 200 -8.88 26.57 7.40
C TYR A 200 -8.38 25.65 6.28
N ALA A 201 -9.25 24.80 5.73
CA ALA A 201 -8.86 23.87 4.67
C ALA A 201 -8.36 24.61 3.41
N ILE A 202 -9.05 25.66 2.99
CA ILE A 202 -8.73 26.48 1.82
C ILE A 202 -7.36 27.15 1.94
N VAL A 203 -6.96 27.53 3.15
CA VAL A 203 -5.67 28.20 3.39
C VAL A 203 -4.53 27.20 3.63
N ASP A 204 -4.76 26.19 4.46
CA ASP A 204 -3.69 25.28 4.91
C ASP A 204 -3.22 24.33 3.78
N ALA A 205 -4.13 23.79 2.97
CA ALA A 205 -3.77 22.82 1.94
C ALA A 205 -2.86 23.40 0.83
N PRO A 206 -3.09 24.61 0.27
CA PRO A 206 -2.15 25.24 -0.66
C PRO A 206 -0.77 25.50 -0.05
N VAL A 207 -0.71 25.91 1.23
CA VAL A 207 0.55 26.18 1.93
C VAL A 207 1.34 24.88 2.13
N ILE A 208 0.67 23.77 2.42
CA ILE A 208 1.30 22.45 2.47
C ILE A 208 1.84 22.06 1.08
N ALA A 209 1.04 22.25 0.04
CA ALA A 209 1.45 21.94 -1.33
C ALA A 209 2.65 22.79 -1.79
N SER A 210 2.71 24.07 -1.44
CA SER A 210 3.84 24.94 -1.79
C SER A 210 5.13 24.50 -1.10
N LYS A 211 5.08 24.18 0.19
CA LYS A 211 6.24 23.63 0.94
C LYS A 211 6.72 22.31 0.35
N MET A 212 5.81 21.42 -0.05
CA MET A 212 6.17 20.16 -0.71
C MET A 212 6.85 20.39 -2.06
N ARG A 213 6.36 21.36 -2.83
CA ARG A 213 6.93 21.76 -4.12
C ARG A 213 8.32 22.37 -3.96
N GLU A 214 8.48 23.32 -3.04
CA GLU A 214 9.77 23.96 -2.74
C GLU A 214 10.81 22.93 -2.30
N LYS A 215 10.45 22.02 -1.40
CA LYS A 215 11.35 20.91 -1.00
C LYS A 215 11.72 20.03 -2.21
N SER A 216 10.77 19.75 -3.09
CA SER A 216 11.03 18.96 -4.30
C SER A 216 11.95 19.69 -5.28
N GLU A 217 11.84 21.01 -5.41
CA GLU A 217 12.67 21.84 -6.29
C GLU A 217 14.08 22.03 -5.71
N ALA A 218 14.20 22.36 -4.42
CA ALA A 218 15.48 22.50 -3.72
C ALA A 218 16.33 21.23 -3.78
N THR A 219 15.69 20.05 -3.70
CA THR A 219 16.40 18.77 -3.80
C THR A 219 16.87 18.49 -5.23
N LYS A 220 16.09 18.89 -6.26
CA LYS A 220 16.52 18.75 -7.67
C LYS A 220 17.75 19.60 -7.98
N LEU A 221 17.89 20.77 -7.34
CA LEU A 221 19.05 21.65 -7.50
C LEU A 221 20.31 21.14 -6.76
N ALA A 222 20.16 20.19 -5.84
CA ALA A 222 21.26 19.64 -5.04
C ALA A 222 21.84 18.33 -5.60
N GLU A 223 21.18 17.71 -6.60
CA GLU A 223 21.70 16.55 -7.31
C GLU A 223 22.66 17.05 -8.41
N PRO A 224 23.95 16.67 -8.41
CA PRO A 224 24.86 17.02 -9.51
C PRO A 224 24.43 16.30 -10.80
N GLU A 225 24.46 17.04 -11.92
CA GLU A 225 24.15 16.53 -13.28
C GLU A 225 25.06 15.37 -13.71
#